data_AF-A0A3Q8CAB4-F1
#
_entry.id   AF-A0A3Q8CAB4-F1
#
_cell.length_a   1.000
_cell.length_b   1.000
_cell.length_c   1.000
_cell.angle_alpha   90.00
_cell.angle_beta   90.00
_cell.angle_gamma   90.00
#
_symmetry.space_group_name_H-M   'P 1'
#
loop_
_entity.id
_entity.type
_entity.pdbx_description
1 polymer ?
#
loop_
_entity_poly.entity_id
_entity_poly.type
_entity_poly.pdbx_seq_one_letter_code
_entity_poly.pdbx_strand_id
1 'polypeptide(L)'
;MYTDKRKAKDVYLSSQILGASPEKLVIFLYEGAIKSLKRAEFALDNADNNGAHHELVKAQDIINELKQSVNPDVAGEIPADLVKLYDFMTSELVKANLAKKKEPIGPIIDMLSELLESWQEVLAQQNNL
;
A
#
# COMPACT_ATOMS: atom_id res chain seq x y z
N MET A 1 -16.72 32.68 0.68
CA MET A 1 -16.82 31.39 1.39
C MET A 1 -17.06 30.30 0.35
N TYR A 2 -15.99 29.67 -0.16
CA TYR A 2 -16.01 28.72 -1.28
C TYR A 2 -15.03 27.56 -0.99
N THR A 3 -15.29 26.80 0.08
CA THR A 3 -14.47 25.64 0.44
C THR A 3 -15.34 24.67 1.22
N ASP A 4 -15.98 23.71 0.52
CA ASP A 4 -16.49 22.51 1.20
C ASP A 4 -16.80 21.32 0.26
N LYS A 5 -17.36 21.57 -0.93
CA LYS A 5 -17.84 20.48 -1.81
C LYS A 5 -16.77 19.52 -2.36
N ARG A 6 -15.49 19.93 -2.45
CA ARG A 6 -14.41 19.04 -2.93
C ARG A 6 -13.96 18.05 -1.85
N LYS A 7 -13.81 18.53 -0.60
CA LYS A 7 -13.31 17.74 0.53
C LYS A 7 -14.23 16.56 0.88
N ALA A 8 -15.54 16.81 0.97
CA ALA A 8 -16.52 15.74 1.24
C ALA A 8 -16.58 14.68 0.12
N LYS A 9 -16.26 15.07 -1.12
CA LYS A 9 -16.24 14.17 -2.29
C LYS A 9 -15.03 13.22 -2.24
N ASP A 10 -13.86 13.74 -1.86
CA ASP A 10 -12.62 12.95 -1.80
C ASP A 10 -12.71 11.88 -0.68
N VAL A 11 -13.29 12.26 0.47
CA VAL A 11 -13.63 11.39 1.60
C VAL A 11 -14.56 10.23 1.22
N TYR A 12 -15.64 10.53 0.51
CA TYR A 12 -16.61 9.52 0.10
C TYR A 12 -16.07 8.63 -1.02
N LEU A 13 -15.16 9.15 -1.85
CA LEU A 13 -14.53 8.39 -2.91
C LEU A 13 -13.52 7.38 -2.35
N SER A 14 -12.81 7.72 -1.28
CA SER A 14 -11.79 6.85 -0.68
C SER A 14 -12.39 5.58 -0.06
N SER A 15 -13.49 5.70 0.68
CA SER A 15 -14.23 4.54 1.23
C SER A 15 -14.94 3.74 0.13
N GLN A 16 -15.34 4.39 -0.96
CA GLN A 16 -15.80 3.66 -2.14
C GLN A 16 -14.68 2.82 -2.74
N ILE A 17 -13.48 3.37 -2.94
CA ILE A 17 -12.36 2.70 -3.63
C ILE A 17 -11.87 1.45 -2.89
N LEU A 18 -11.88 1.42 -1.56
CA LEU A 18 -11.41 0.27 -0.75
C LEU A 18 -12.55 -0.58 -0.16
N GLY A 19 -13.79 -0.37 -0.60
CA GLY A 19 -14.95 -1.07 -0.06
C GLY A 19 -15.21 -0.76 1.43
N ALA A 20 -15.85 -1.68 2.15
CA ALA A 20 -16.23 -1.47 3.56
C ALA A 20 -15.10 -1.73 4.59
N SER A 21 -13.84 -1.80 4.16
CA SER A 21 -12.72 -2.00 5.09
C SER A 21 -12.63 -0.83 6.07
N PRO A 22 -12.58 -1.07 7.40
CA PRO A 22 -12.40 0.00 8.37
C PRO A 22 -11.13 0.76 8.02
N GLU A 23 -11.20 2.07 7.82
CA GLU A 23 -10.15 2.84 7.15
C GLU A 23 -8.81 2.79 7.92
N LYS A 24 -8.90 2.58 9.24
CA LYS A 24 -7.73 2.35 10.11
C LYS A 24 -6.97 1.06 9.79
N LEU A 25 -7.65 0.02 9.32
CA LEU A 25 -7.04 -1.25 8.92
C LEU A 25 -6.16 -1.06 7.67
N VAL A 26 -6.62 -0.25 6.72
CA VAL A 26 -5.87 0.08 5.49
C VAL A 26 -4.54 0.74 5.86
N ILE A 27 -4.58 1.73 6.76
CA ILE A 27 -3.38 2.39 7.29
C ILE A 27 -2.41 1.37 7.90
N PHE A 28 -2.91 0.46 8.74
CA PHE A 28 -2.08 -0.58 9.35
C PHE A 28 -1.51 -1.58 8.34
N LEU A 29 -2.22 -1.88 7.25
CA LEU A 29 -1.69 -2.70 6.17
C LEU A 29 -0.52 -2.00 5.47
N TYR A 30 -0.66 -0.73 5.08
CA TYR A 30 0.46 0.02 4.49
C TYR A 30 1.67 0.10 5.43
N GLU A 31 1.46 0.48 6.70
CA GLU A 31 2.54 0.52 7.69
C GLU A 31 3.20 -0.85 7.89
N GLY A 32 2.39 -1.92 7.91
CA GLY A 32 2.83 -3.31 8.01
C GLY A 32 3.68 -3.75 6.82
N ALA A 33 3.27 -3.42 5.60
CA ALA A 33 4.03 -3.70 4.38
C ALA A 33 5.37 -2.96 4.41
N ILE A 34 5.36 -1.64 4.62
CA ILE A 34 6.58 -0.81 4.68
C ILE A 34 7.55 -1.32 5.75
N LYS A 35 7.04 -1.65 6.94
CA LYS A 35 7.86 -2.19 8.03
C LYS A 35 8.50 -3.52 7.65
N SER A 36 7.76 -4.40 6.99
CA SER A 36 8.28 -5.70 6.54
C SER A 36 9.35 -5.51 5.47
N LEU A 37 9.14 -4.60 4.52
CA LEU A 37 10.13 -4.26 3.49
C LEU A 37 11.44 -3.69 4.08
N LYS A 38 11.35 -2.77 5.04
CA LYS A 38 12.55 -2.25 5.74
C LYS A 38 13.33 -3.34 6.47
N ARG A 39 12.63 -4.32 7.03
CA ARG A 39 13.26 -5.50 7.67
C ARG A 39 13.89 -6.43 6.65
N ALA A 40 13.27 -6.60 5.48
CA ALA A 40 13.84 -7.36 4.38
C ALA A 40 15.14 -6.72 3.87
N GLU A 41 15.19 -5.39 3.70
CA GLU A 41 16.43 -4.67 3.35
C GLU A 41 17.52 -4.91 4.39
N PHE A 42 17.19 -4.74 5.67
CA PHE A 42 18.13 -5.00 6.76
C PHE A 42 18.65 -6.45 6.75
N ALA A 43 17.78 -7.44 6.54
CA ALA A 43 18.18 -8.83 6.46
C ALA A 43 19.11 -9.10 5.26
N LEU A 44 18.82 -8.51 4.09
CA LEU A 44 19.70 -8.60 2.90
C LEU A 44 21.07 -7.96 3.15
N ASP A 45 21.12 -6.80 3.81
CA ASP A 45 22.38 -6.13 4.17
C ASP A 45 23.23 -6.97 5.14
N ASN A 46 22.62 -7.85 5.93
CA ASN A 46 23.29 -8.78 6.84
C ASN A 46 23.48 -10.19 6.25
N ALA A 47 23.22 -10.38 4.95
CA ALA A 47 23.26 -11.69 4.27
C ALA A 47 22.34 -12.76 4.89
N ASP A 48 21.31 -12.36 5.64
CA ASP A 48 20.27 -13.24 6.15
C ASP A 48 19.18 -13.44 5.08
N ASN A 49 19.46 -14.39 4.17
CA ASN A 49 18.56 -14.70 3.06
C ASN A 49 17.20 -15.28 3.50
N ASN A 50 17.15 -15.95 4.65
CA ASN A 50 15.93 -16.55 5.18
C ASN A 50 15.05 -15.49 5.85
N GLY A 51 15.64 -14.62 6.66
CA GLY A 51 14.95 -13.45 7.22
C GLY A 51 14.43 -12.53 6.11
N ALA A 52 15.24 -12.26 5.09
CA ALA A 52 14.81 -11.49 3.93
C ALA A 52 13.64 -12.16 3.20
N HIS A 53 13.70 -13.48 2.99
CA HIS A 53 12.60 -14.22 2.36
C HIS A 53 11.29 -14.09 3.14
N HIS A 54 11.36 -14.31 4.45
CA HIS A 54 10.19 -14.24 5.34
C HIS A 54 9.51 -12.86 5.29
N GLU A 55 10.30 -11.79 5.43
CA GLU A 55 9.76 -10.43 5.45
C GLU A 55 9.28 -9.97 4.06
N LEU A 56 9.92 -10.42 2.96
CA LEU A 56 9.44 -10.14 1.60
C LEU A 56 8.12 -10.85 1.29
N VAL A 57 7.96 -12.11 1.68
CA VAL A 57 6.69 -12.85 1.50
C VAL A 57 5.59 -12.17 2.31
N LYS A 58 5.87 -11.80 3.56
CA LYS A 58 4.92 -11.08 4.39
C LYS A 58 4.48 -9.75 3.78
N ALA A 59 5.40 -8.97 3.21
CA ALA A 59 5.05 -7.73 2.52
C ALA A 59 4.14 -8.00 1.30
N GLN A 60 4.44 -9.04 0.51
CA GLN A 60 3.62 -9.44 -0.63
C GLN A 60 2.20 -9.85 -0.22
N ASP A 61 2.06 -10.61 0.87
CA ASP A 61 0.75 -11.02 1.39
C ASP A 61 -0.10 -9.79 1.78
N ILE A 62 0.51 -8.82 2.46
CA ILE A 62 -0.16 -7.58 2.85
C ILE A 62 -0.57 -6.75 1.62
N ILE A 63 0.30 -6.63 0.62
CA ILE A 63 -0.01 -5.91 -0.63
C ILE A 63 -1.13 -6.63 -1.41
N ASN A 64 -1.14 -7.95 -1.41
CA ASN A 64 -2.24 -8.72 -2.00
C ASN A 64 -3.56 -8.56 -1.24
N GLU A 65 -3.52 -8.38 0.07
CA GLU A 65 -4.71 -8.02 0.87
C GLU A 65 -5.23 -6.62 0.50
N LEU A 66 -4.33 -5.63 0.40
CA LEU A 66 -4.67 -4.28 -0.08
C LEU A 66 -5.27 -4.30 -1.49
N LYS A 67 -4.80 -5.19 -2.37
CA LYS A 67 -5.37 -5.38 -3.70
C LYS A 67 -6.77 -5.96 -3.63
N GLN A 68 -7.00 -6.96 -2.78
CA GLN A 68 -8.30 -7.59 -2.60
C GLN A 68 -9.34 -6.67 -1.96
N SER A 69 -8.91 -5.67 -1.19
CA SER A 69 -9.82 -4.66 -0.65
C SER A 69 -10.23 -3.60 -1.68
N VAL A 70 -9.62 -3.53 -2.86
CA VAL A 70 -10.06 -2.59 -3.91
C VAL A 70 -11.45 -2.97 -4.40
N ASN A 71 -12.38 -2.03 -4.30
CA ASN A 71 -13.76 -2.19 -4.76
C ASN A 71 -13.86 -2.00 -6.28
N PRO A 72 -14.20 -3.06 -7.04
CA PRO A 72 -14.29 -2.98 -8.50
C PRO A 72 -15.53 -2.22 -8.99
N ASP A 73 -16.53 -1.99 -8.13
CA ASP A 73 -17.81 -1.36 -8.51
C ASP A 73 -17.70 0.17 -8.59
N VAL A 74 -16.58 0.75 -8.14
CA VAL A 74 -16.35 2.19 -8.23
C VAL A 74 -16.07 2.60 -9.67
N ALA A 75 -16.88 3.51 -10.20
CA ALA A 75 -16.69 4.05 -11.54
C ALA A 75 -15.37 4.83 -11.67
N GLY A 76 -14.66 4.63 -12.77
CA GLY A 76 -13.41 5.32 -13.10
C GLY A 76 -12.23 4.37 -13.25
N GLU A 77 -11.04 4.94 -13.48
CA GLU A 77 -9.81 4.17 -13.74
C GLU A 77 -9.02 3.85 -12.45
N ILE A 78 -9.28 4.60 -11.36
CA ILE A 78 -8.52 4.51 -10.11
C ILE A 78 -8.47 3.09 -9.52
N PRO A 79 -9.59 2.34 -9.39
CA PRO A 79 -9.53 0.98 -8.85
C PRO A 79 -8.64 0.06 -9.69
N ALA A 80 -8.77 0.14 -11.02
CA ALA A 80 -7.98 -0.68 -11.93
C ALA A 80 -6.48 -0.31 -11.87
N ASP A 81 -6.15 0.97 -11.74
CA ASP A 81 -4.77 1.43 -11.66
C ASP A 81 -4.11 1.06 -10.32
N LEU A 82 -4.85 1.12 -9.20
CA LEU A 82 -4.37 0.61 -7.91
C LEU A 82 -4.08 -0.89 -7.96
N VAL A 83 -4.97 -1.68 -8.56
CA VAL A 83 -4.74 -3.13 -8.74
C VAL A 83 -3.48 -3.40 -9.55
N LYS A 84 -3.29 -2.71 -10.69
CA LYS A 84 -2.07 -2.83 -11.50
C LYS A 84 -0.82 -2.44 -10.72
N LEU A 85 -0.91 -1.39 -9.90
CA LEU A 85 0.20 -0.90 -9.08
C LEU A 85 0.62 -1.94 -8.04
N TYR A 86 -0.34 -2.55 -7.35
CA TYR A 86 -0.06 -3.63 -6.39
C TYR A 86 0.48 -4.88 -7.07
N ASP A 87 -0.03 -5.25 -8.25
CA ASP A 87 0.51 -6.38 -9.01
C ASP A 87 1.97 -6.13 -9.43
N PHE A 88 2.29 -4.92 -9.87
CA PHE A 88 3.66 -4.50 -10.17
C PHE A 88 4.57 -4.64 -8.95
N MET A 89 4.18 -4.05 -7.81
CA MET A 89 4.95 -4.13 -6.56
C MET A 89 5.21 -5.58 -6.15
N THR A 90 4.16 -6.41 -6.11
CA THR A 90 4.27 -7.83 -5.75
C THR A 90 5.21 -8.58 -6.68
N SER A 91 5.10 -8.37 -8.00
CA SER A 91 6.01 -8.97 -8.99
C SER A 91 7.48 -8.58 -8.75
N GLU A 92 7.76 -7.30 -8.50
CA GLU A 92 9.12 -6.83 -8.24
C GLU A 92 9.67 -7.40 -6.92
N LEU A 93 8.85 -7.53 -5.88
CA LEU A 93 9.26 -8.16 -4.61
C LEU A 93 9.55 -9.65 -4.77
N VAL A 94 8.79 -10.37 -5.60
CA VAL A 94 9.08 -11.77 -5.94
C VAL A 94 10.46 -11.86 -6.61
N LYS A 95 10.74 -11.02 -7.61
CA LYS A 95 12.03 -10.99 -8.31
C LYS A 95 13.17 -10.64 -7.36
N ALA A 96 12.98 -9.63 -6.51
CA ALA A 96 13.92 -9.22 -5.46
C ALA A 96 14.25 -10.39 -4.53
N ASN A 97 13.23 -11.14 -4.09
CA ASN A 97 13.41 -12.28 -3.20
C ASN A 97 14.17 -13.44 -3.85
N LEU A 98 13.82 -13.78 -5.10
CA LEU A 98 14.48 -14.85 -5.86
C LEU A 98 15.94 -14.52 -6.15
N ALA A 99 16.22 -13.26 -6.54
CA ALA A 99 17.55 -12.80 -6.88
C ALA A 99 18.38 -12.33 -5.66
N LYS A 100 17.77 -12.25 -4.47
CA LYS A 100 18.33 -11.62 -3.26
C LYS A 100 18.89 -10.21 -3.54
N LYS A 101 18.09 -9.44 -4.28
CA LYS A 101 18.39 -8.08 -4.71
C LYS A 101 17.56 -7.08 -3.93
N LYS A 102 18.22 -6.10 -3.32
CA LYS A 102 17.55 -5.07 -2.49
C LYS A 102 17.06 -3.89 -3.30
N GLU A 103 17.60 -3.69 -4.50
CA GLU A 103 17.38 -2.51 -5.34
C GLU A 103 15.89 -2.20 -5.60
N PRO A 104 15.00 -3.19 -5.81
CA PRO A 104 13.58 -2.91 -6.01
C PRO A 104 12.83 -2.52 -4.73
N ILE A 105 13.38 -2.80 -3.54
CA ILE A 105 12.64 -2.66 -2.27
C ILE A 105 12.42 -1.19 -1.90
N GLY A 106 13.47 -0.36 -2.00
CA GLY A 106 13.40 1.07 -1.71
C GLY A 106 12.31 1.81 -2.51
N PRO A 107 12.29 1.72 -3.85
CA PRO A 107 11.24 2.33 -4.67
C PRO A 107 9.82 1.88 -4.28
N ILE A 108 9.63 0.62 -3.90
CA ILE A 108 8.32 0.11 -3.48
C ILE A 108 7.92 0.68 -2.11
N ILE A 109 8.88 0.84 -1.19
CA ILE A 109 8.63 1.54 0.09
C ILE A 109 8.17 2.97 -0.18
N ASP A 110 8.81 3.69 -1.10
CA ASP A 110 8.46 5.08 -1.42
C ASP A 110 7.04 5.16 -1.97
N MET A 111 6.71 4.31 -2.95
CA MET A 111 5.36 4.24 -3.54
C MET A 111 4.29 3.88 -2.50
N LEU A 112 4.55 2.93 -1.59
CA LEU A 112 3.63 2.61 -0.49
C LEU A 112 3.50 3.76 0.50
N SER A 113 4.56 4.53 0.72
CA SER A 113 4.56 5.68 1.63
C SER A 113 3.75 6.85 1.07
N GLU A 114 3.87 7.14 -0.23
CA GLU A 114 3.06 8.15 -0.91
C GLU A 114 1.56 7.81 -0.88
N LEU A 115 1.23 6.53 -1.10
CA LEU A 115 -0.15 6.04 -0.95
C LEU A 115 -0.63 6.19 0.48
N LEU A 116 0.18 5.77 1.47
CA LEU A 116 -0.16 5.90 2.89
C LEU A 116 -0.45 7.37 3.27
N GLU A 117 0.41 8.30 2.86
CA GLU A 117 0.21 9.74 3.10
C GLU A 117 -1.12 10.20 2.50
N SER A 118 -1.40 9.83 1.24
CA SER A 118 -2.67 10.13 0.58
C SER A 118 -3.88 9.63 1.37
N TRP A 119 -3.83 8.41 1.91
CA TRP A 119 -4.91 7.87 2.76
C TRP A 119 -5.05 8.59 4.09
N GLN A 120 -3.92 8.93 4.73
CA GLN A 120 -3.92 9.67 5.99
C GLN A 120 -4.51 11.08 5.81
N GLU A 121 -4.17 11.77 4.72
CA GLU A 121 -4.73 13.07 4.40
C GLU A 121 -6.24 13.02 4.22
N VAL A 122 -6.75 12.01 3.50
CA VAL A 122 -8.19 11.83 3.33
C VAL A 122 -8.87 11.57 4.67
N LEU A 123 -8.32 10.70 5.51
CA LEU A 123 -8.87 10.39 6.84
C LEU A 123 -8.83 11.56 7.81
N ALA A 124 -7.76 12.36 7.78
CA ALA A 124 -7.67 13.57 8.58
C ALA A 124 -8.76 14.58 8.18
N GLN A 125 -9.16 14.62 6.91
CA GLN A 125 -10.28 15.42 6.46
C GLN A 125 -11.64 14.87 6.93
N GLN A 126 -11.78 13.54 7.09
CA GLN A 126 -12.99 12.92 7.63
C GLN A 126 -13.24 13.28 9.11
N ASN A 127 -12.20 13.21 9.94
CA ASN A 127 -12.32 13.43 11.39
C ASN A 127 -12.50 14.92 11.77
N ASN A 128 -12.38 15.84 10.81
CA ASN A 128 -12.55 17.29 10.99
C ASN A 128 -13.92 17.80 10.49
N LEU A 129 -14.84 16.89 10.14
CA LEU A 129 -16.23 17.14 9.77
C LEU A 129 -17.17 16.59 10.86
#